data_AF-A0A9E3G2X0-F1
#
_entry.id   AF-A0A9E3G2X0-F1
#
_cell.length_a   1.000
_cell.length_b   1.000
_cell.length_c   1.000
_cell.angle_alpha   90.00
_cell.angle_beta   90.00
_cell.angle_gamma   90.00
#
_symmetry.space_group_name_H-M   'P 1'
#
loop_
_entity.id
_entity.type
_entity.pdbx_description
1 polymer ?
#
loop_
_entity_poly.entity_id
_entity_poly.type
_entity_poly.pdbx_seq_one_letter_code
_entity_poly.pdbx_strand_id
1 'polypeptide(L)'
;MNSPWTERMGVPRVSIELTRQLQRLGHRCSHYAWEQAFPRGLGKWNRYFDVSLFQWRLLDFLRRQGRNFDVVQLESNLGPFPRAAYGFDGIMVAKSNGLPLFYERWHRSAERRLMRQTGQRGTWGGNFLRKAGRLASGGRWGAALRTFSTADLIHVLNSEEQAVLTDEFGFGDKAVIVPNGLSEGFSAALRATSVPVIRAASNVVTFVGTWGLRKGQAEFPSLVRRVRRTNPKVSFHLLGTGVSEGRVKSAFDPCDRAAVVVRPFYSPEQLPALLAEAKVAVFPSYVEGFPLGVLEMMAAGLPVVAWDAPGVRTLVREVNPALLVPVGDVDATAAALLNFLNLPADDYVSLCAASLDAAGSYTWRRSAACFLNSLEPLLTQEPPVGRRGRIR
;
A
#
# COMPACT_ATOMS: atom_id res chain seq x y z
N MET A 1 -6.28 -7.79 -12.56
CA MET A 1 -5.42 -8.01 -11.39
C MET A 1 -4.86 -9.41 -11.39
N ASN A 2 -3.58 -9.62 -11.10
CA ASN A 2 -2.96 -10.95 -11.12
C ASN A 2 -3.01 -11.68 -9.76
N SER A 3 -4.02 -11.37 -8.96
CA SER A 3 -4.27 -11.95 -7.64
C SER A 3 -5.77 -12.22 -7.46
N PRO A 4 -6.16 -13.07 -6.48
CA PRO A 4 -7.56 -13.29 -6.16
C PRO A 4 -8.35 -12.01 -5.89
N TRP A 5 -9.59 -11.94 -6.38
CA TRP A 5 -10.48 -10.78 -6.17
C TRP A 5 -11.16 -10.87 -4.79
N THR A 6 -10.44 -10.44 -3.74
CA THR A 6 -10.92 -10.56 -2.35
C THR A 6 -10.56 -9.36 -1.47
N GLU A 7 -11.47 -8.96 -0.59
CA GLU A 7 -11.26 -7.87 0.37
C GLU A 7 -10.24 -8.20 1.46
N ARG A 8 -9.88 -9.49 1.62
CA ARG A 8 -8.95 -9.95 2.65
C ARG A 8 -7.49 -9.60 2.35
N MET A 9 -7.20 -9.06 1.17
CA MET A 9 -5.85 -8.68 0.75
C MET A 9 -5.79 -7.19 0.41
N GLY A 10 -4.67 -6.53 0.75
CA GLY A 10 -4.53 -5.08 0.60
C GLY A 10 -4.76 -4.55 -0.83
N VAL A 11 -4.03 -5.08 -1.82
CA VAL A 11 -4.11 -4.58 -3.21
C VAL A 11 -5.48 -4.85 -3.85
N PRO A 12 -6.08 -6.06 -3.75
CA PRO A 12 -7.43 -6.29 -4.28
C PRO A 12 -8.52 -5.50 -3.55
N ARG A 13 -8.43 -5.34 -2.21
CA ARG A 13 -9.36 -4.51 -1.44
C ARG A 13 -9.45 -3.10 -2.00
N VAL A 14 -8.31 -2.48 -2.32
CA VAL A 14 -8.24 -1.14 -2.94
C VAL A 14 -9.00 -1.07 -4.27
N SER A 15 -8.84 -2.05 -5.14
CA SER A 15 -9.54 -2.08 -6.44
C SER A 15 -11.03 -2.38 -6.31
N ILE A 16 -11.42 -3.19 -5.32
CA ILE A 16 -12.82 -3.47 -4.99
C ILE A 16 -13.52 -2.22 -4.49
N GLU A 17 -12.90 -1.49 -3.56
CA GLU A 17 -13.51 -0.28 -2.99
C GLU A 17 -13.66 0.84 -4.01
N LEU A 18 -12.66 1.07 -4.86
CA LEU A 18 -12.79 2.04 -5.96
C LEU A 18 -13.91 1.63 -6.92
N THR A 19 -13.97 0.35 -7.30
CA THR A 19 -15.05 -0.20 -8.14
C THR A 19 -16.42 0.06 -7.52
N ARG A 20 -16.58 -0.19 -6.22
CA ARG A 20 -17.83 0.07 -5.50
C ARG A 20 -18.24 1.54 -5.53
N GLN A 21 -17.29 2.46 -5.37
CA GLN A 21 -17.63 3.88 -5.47
C GLN A 21 -18.02 4.29 -6.87
N LEU A 22 -17.31 3.82 -7.90
CA LEU A 22 -17.69 4.09 -9.29
C LEU A 22 -19.09 3.54 -9.61
N GLN A 23 -19.44 2.36 -9.09
CA GLN A 23 -20.79 1.81 -9.21
C GLN A 23 -21.84 2.65 -8.49
N ARG A 24 -21.55 3.18 -7.29
CA ARG A 24 -22.46 4.11 -6.58
C ARG A 24 -22.67 5.42 -7.35
N LEU A 25 -21.69 5.85 -8.14
CA LEU A 25 -21.79 6.99 -9.05
C LEU A 25 -22.49 6.64 -10.38
N GLY A 26 -22.99 5.42 -10.54
CA GLY A 26 -23.78 4.99 -11.70
C GLY A 26 -22.98 4.32 -12.83
N HIS A 27 -21.66 4.11 -12.66
CA HIS A 27 -20.84 3.49 -13.70
C HIS A 27 -20.93 1.95 -13.68
N ARG A 28 -20.94 1.35 -14.87
CA ARG A 28 -20.89 -0.11 -15.03
C ARG A 28 -19.45 -0.59 -14.91
N CYS A 29 -19.13 -1.24 -13.80
CA CYS A 29 -17.79 -1.78 -13.56
C CYS A 29 -17.78 -3.32 -13.64
N SER A 30 -16.74 -3.87 -14.26
CA SER A 30 -16.41 -5.30 -14.24
C SER A 30 -14.94 -5.47 -13.89
N HIS A 31 -14.54 -6.67 -13.47
CA HIS A 31 -13.15 -6.98 -13.14
C HIS A 31 -12.66 -8.20 -13.92
N TYR A 32 -11.34 -8.25 -14.12
CA TYR A 32 -10.63 -9.42 -14.61
C TYR A 32 -9.49 -9.77 -13.64
N ALA A 33 -9.62 -10.90 -12.95
CA ALA A 33 -8.77 -11.34 -11.85
C ALA A 33 -8.24 -12.77 -12.06
N TRP A 34 -7.50 -13.27 -11.07
CA TRP A 34 -6.81 -14.56 -11.13
C TRP A 34 -7.72 -15.73 -11.48
N GLU A 35 -8.89 -15.80 -10.86
CA GLU A 35 -9.86 -16.88 -11.00
C GLU A 35 -10.44 -16.95 -12.42
N GLN A 36 -10.56 -15.80 -13.09
CA GLN A 36 -11.03 -15.73 -14.48
C GLN A 36 -9.91 -16.09 -15.47
N ALA A 37 -8.66 -15.76 -15.16
CA ALA A 37 -7.51 -16.13 -15.99
C ALA A 37 -7.19 -17.63 -15.89
N PHE A 38 -7.36 -18.22 -14.70
CA PHE A 38 -6.99 -19.60 -14.39
C PHE A 38 -8.08 -20.32 -13.58
N PRO A 39 -9.25 -20.61 -14.18
CA PRO A 39 -10.38 -21.21 -13.46
C PRO A 39 -10.08 -22.62 -12.92
N ARG A 40 -9.09 -23.32 -13.49
CA ARG A 40 -8.61 -24.62 -13.03
C ARG A 40 -7.29 -24.55 -12.24
N GLY A 41 -6.85 -23.34 -11.88
CA GLY A 41 -5.55 -23.08 -11.26
C GLY A 41 -4.37 -23.19 -12.23
N LEU A 42 -3.16 -22.96 -11.70
CA LEU A 42 -1.90 -23.11 -12.42
C LEU A 42 -1.14 -24.34 -11.91
N GLY A 43 -0.57 -25.11 -12.84
CA GLY A 43 0.32 -26.23 -12.48
C GLY A 43 1.54 -25.76 -11.68
N LYS A 44 2.13 -26.67 -10.88
CA LYS A 44 3.22 -26.39 -9.93
C LYS A 44 4.41 -25.64 -10.52
N TRP A 45 4.74 -25.91 -11.80
CA TRP A 45 5.85 -25.28 -12.52
C TRP A 45 5.50 -23.91 -13.11
N ASN A 46 4.23 -23.69 -13.44
CA ASN A 46 3.78 -22.44 -14.07
C ASN A 46 3.70 -21.28 -13.09
N ARG A 47 3.74 -21.52 -11.77
CA ARG A 47 3.76 -20.46 -10.74
C ARG A 47 4.97 -19.53 -10.85
N TYR A 48 6.06 -19.97 -11.47
CA TYR A 48 7.26 -19.15 -11.64
C TYR A 48 7.14 -18.16 -12.81
N PHE A 49 6.11 -18.35 -13.66
CA PHE A 49 5.79 -17.54 -14.84
C PHE A 49 4.36 -16.98 -14.75
N ASP A 50 3.76 -17.00 -13.55
CA ASP A 50 2.37 -16.63 -13.31
C ASP A 50 2.01 -15.25 -13.84
N VAL A 51 2.87 -14.25 -13.61
CA VAL A 51 2.68 -12.89 -14.12
C VAL A 51 2.66 -12.88 -15.65
N SER A 52 3.63 -13.51 -16.31
CA SER A 52 3.71 -13.53 -17.77
C SER A 52 2.51 -14.27 -18.40
N LEU A 53 2.14 -15.41 -17.82
CA LEU A 53 0.95 -16.16 -18.26
C LEU A 53 -0.33 -15.34 -18.06
N PHE A 54 -0.43 -14.63 -16.94
CA PHE A 54 -1.56 -13.74 -16.67
C PHE A 54 -1.62 -12.59 -17.70
N GLN A 55 -0.48 -11.97 -18.03
CA GLN A 55 -0.38 -10.92 -19.06
C GLN A 55 -0.93 -11.43 -20.40
N TRP A 56 -0.56 -12.63 -20.84
CA TRP A 56 -1.10 -13.22 -22.07
C TRP A 56 -2.60 -13.53 -22.00
N ARG A 57 -3.09 -14.03 -20.85
CA ARG A 57 -4.53 -14.27 -20.63
C ARG A 57 -5.33 -12.98 -20.66
N LEU A 58 -4.80 -11.92 -20.06
CA LEU A 58 -5.38 -10.57 -20.11
C LEU A 58 -5.41 -10.03 -21.55
N LEU A 59 -4.33 -10.20 -22.31
CA LEU A 59 -4.27 -9.80 -23.71
C LEU A 59 -5.36 -10.50 -24.54
N ASP A 60 -5.51 -11.82 -24.39
CA ASP A 60 -6.56 -12.61 -25.07
C ASP A 60 -7.97 -12.18 -24.64
N PHE A 61 -8.18 -11.90 -23.35
CA PHE A 61 -9.44 -11.37 -22.84
C PHE A 61 -9.79 -10.02 -23.50
N LEU A 62 -8.86 -9.07 -23.53
CA LEU A 62 -9.09 -7.74 -24.11
C LEU A 62 -9.31 -7.80 -25.63
N ARG A 63 -8.65 -8.70 -26.35
CA ARG A 63 -8.92 -8.91 -27.79
C ARG A 63 -10.36 -9.34 -28.07
N ARG A 64 -10.96 -10.14 -27.17
CA ARG A 64 -12.31 -10.68 -27.34
C ARG A 64 -13.40 -9.77 -26.78
N GLN A 65 -13.11 -9.13 -25.65
CA GLN A 65 -14.11 -8.45 -24.82
C GLN A 65 -13.83 -6.95 -24.66
N GLY A 66 -12.69 -6.46 -25.14
CA GLY A 66 -12.25 -5.06 -24.97
C GLY A 66 -13.24 -4.04 -25.51
N ARG A 67 -13.95 -4.37 -26.59
CA ARG A 67 -15.00 -3.52 -27.19
C ARG A 67 -16.19 -3.25 -26.28
N ASN A 68 -16.34 -4.01 -25.19
CA ASN A 68 -17.40 -3.83 -24.20
C ASN A 68 -17.04 -2.82 -23.10
N PHE A 69 -15.86 -2.20 -23.19
CA PHE A 69 -15.36 -1.26 -22.21
C PHE A 69 -14.98 0.04 -22.88
N ASP A 70 -15.17 1.15 -22.19
CA ASP A 70 -14.68 2.46 -22.63
C ASP A 70 -13.34 2.79 -22.00
N VAL A 71 -13.14 2.29 -20.78
CA VAL A 71 -11.95 2.50 -19.98
C VAL A 71 -11.50 1.16 -19.41
N VAL A 72 -10.21 0.84 -19.58
CA VAL A 72 -9.58 -0.33 -19.00
C VAL A 72 -8.45 0.13 -18.09
N GLN A 73 -8.60 -0.09 -16.78
CA GLN A 73 -7.53 0.12 -15.81
C GLN A 73 -6.78 -1.18 -15.54
N LEU A 74 -5.46 -1.15 -15.74
CA LEU A 74 -4.54 -2.28 -15.55
C LEU A 74 -3.58 -1.97 -14.40
N GLU A 75 -3.15 -2.98 -13.65
CA GLU A 75 -2.02 -2.78 -12.74
C GLU A 75 -0.74 -2.52 -13.54
N SER A 76 0.15 -1.70 -12.97
CA SER A 76 1.31 -1.16 -13.67
C SER A 76 2.17 -2.20 -14.35
N ASN A 77 2.25 -3.44 -13.87
CA ASN A 77 3.10 -4.48 -14.45
C ASN A 77 2.36 -5.51 -15.31
N LEU A 78 1.09 -5.29 -15.67
CA LEU A 78 0.25 -6.30 -16.36
C LEU A 78 -0.01 -6.01 -17.83
N GLY A 79 0.35 -4.83 -18.33
CA GLY A 79 0.10 -4.42 -19.71
C GLY A 79 1.36 -4.23 -20.58
N PRO A 80 2.34 -5.15 -20.62
CA PRO A 80 3.63 -4.86 -21.25
C PRO A 80 3.63 -4.98 -22.80
N PHE A 81 2.49 -5.14 -23.45
CA PHE A 81 2.39 -5.35 -24.90
C PHE A 81 2.14 -4.02 -25.63
N PRO A 82 2.49 -3.91 -26.92
CA PRO A 82 2.16 -2.74 -27.75
C PRO A 82 0.64 -2.48 -27.78
N ARG A 83 0.24 -1.21 -27.85
CA ARG A 83 -1.18 -0.78 -27.89
C ARG A 83 -2.01 -1.54 -28.92
N ALA A 84 -1.50 -1.67 -30.15
CA ALA A 84 -2.17 -2.38 -31.24
C ALA A 84 -2.44 -3.88 -30.95
N ALA A 85 -1.69 -4.50 -30.04
CA ALA A 85 -1.87 -5.90 -29.72
C ALA A 85 -3.17 -6.17 -28.96
N TYR A 86 -3.73 -5.20 -28.25
CA TYR A 86 -4.90 -5.39 -27.38
C TYR A 86 -6.23 -5.48 -28.11
N GLY A 87 -6.32 -4.99 -29.37
CA GLY A 87 -7.60 -4.89 -30.07
C GLY A 87 -8.63 -4.05 -29.31
N PHE A 88 -8.15 -3.06 -28.54
CA PHE A 88 -8.93 -2.19 -27.66
C PHE A 88 -8.61 -0.73 -27.95
N ASP A 89 -9.64 0.02 -28.37
CA ASP A 89 -9.51 1.40 -28.82
C ASP A 89 -9.98 2.44 -27.80
N GLY A 90 -10.48 2.01 -26.63
CA GLY A 90 -10.86 2.90 -25.52
C GLY A 90 -9.67 3.33 -24.66
N ILE A 91 -9.92 4.07 -23.58
CA ILE A 91 -8.87 4.63 -22.72
C ILE A 91 -8.21 3.52 -21.88
N MET A 92 -6.89 3.43 -21.92
CA MET A 92 -6.10 2.50 -21.12
C MET A 92 -5.35 3.24 -20.03
N VAL A 93 -5.65 2.87 -18.78
CA VAL A 93 -5.07 3.47 -17.58
C VAL A 93 -4.14 2.47 -16.92
N ALA A 94 -2.87 2.82 -16.74
CA ALA A 94 -1.96 2.05 -15.88
C ALA A 94 -2.08 2.54 -14.44
N LYS A 95 -2.28 1.64 -13.48
CA LYS A 95 -2.39 1.97 -12.05
C LYS A 95 -1.19 1.43 -11.28
N SER A 96 -0.47 2.33 -10.60
CA SER A 96 0.51 1.98 -9.59
C SER A 96 -0.19 1.43 -8.34
N ASN A 97 0.32 0.33 -7.80
CA ASN A 97 -0.03 -0.19 -6.46
C ASN A 97 1.16 0.00 -5.49
N GLY A 98 2.00 0.99 -5.77
CA GLY A 98 3.37 1.11 -5.27
C GLY A 98 4.34 0.94 -6.41
N LEU A 99 5.04 2.02 -6.77
CA LEU A 99 5.90 2.05 -7.95
C LEU A 99 6.99 0.97 -7.84
N PRO A 100 7.04 -0.03 -8.75
CA PRO A 100 7.97 -1.16 -8.62
C PRO A 100 9.44 -0.74 -8.53
N LEU A 101 9.79 0.43 -9.07
CA LEU A 101 11.11 1.04 -8.96
C LEU A 101 11.54 1.29 -7.52
N PHE A 102 10.65 1.79 -6.64
CA PHE A 102 10.99 2.06 -5.24
C PHE A 102 11.32 0.77 -4.49
N TYR A 103 10.53 -0.28 -4.73
CA TYR A 103 10.81 -1.60 -4.18
C TYR A 103 12.12 -2.17 -4.70
N GLU A 104 12.41 -1.99 -5.99
CA GLU A 104 13.67 -2.44 -6.57
C GLU A 104 14.88 -1.69 -6.00
N ARG A 105 14.80 -0.36 -5.82
CA ARG A 105 15.83 0.44 -5.16
C ARG A 105 16.10 -0.07 -3.74
N TRP A 106 15.05 -0.32 -2.96
CA TRP A 106 15.15 -0.91 -1.62
C TRP A 106 15.76 -2.33 -1.63
N HIS A 107 15.32 -3.20 -2.53
CA HIS A 107 15.88 -4.55 -2.69
C HIS A 107 17.38 -4.50 -3.00
N ARG A 108 17.82 -3.52 -3.81
CA ARG A 108 19.23 -3.36 -4.17
C ARG A 108 20.07 -2.87 -3.00
N SER A 109 19.57 -1.93 -2.20
CA SER A 109 20.32 -1.20 -1.16
C SER A 109 20.27 -1.85 0.23
N ALA A 110 19.13 -2.39 0.67
CA ALA A 110 18.89 -2.72 2.08
C ALA A 110 18.47 -4.18 2.32
N GLU A 111 17.56 -4.74 1.52
CA GLU A 111 17.00 -6.07 1.82
C GLU A 111 18.07 -7.17 1.82
N ARG A 112 19.03 -7.14 0.87
CA ARG A 112 20.12 -8.13 0.81
C ARG A 112 21.05 -8.08 2.01
N ARG A 113 21.24 -6.90 2.61
CA ARG A 113 22.00 -6.73 3.85
C ARG A 113 21.22 -7.31 5.04
N LEU A 114 19.94 -6.99 5.14
CA LEU A 114 19.06 -7.45 6.23
C LEU A 114 18.79 -8.96 6.18
N MET A 115 18.66 -9.56 5.00
CA MET A 115 18.53 -11.02 4.84
C MET A 115 19.77 -11.77 5.35
N ARG A 116 20.97 -11.21 5.14
CA ARG A 116 22.21 -11.78 5.69
C ARG A 116 22.23 -11.69 7.22
N GLN A 117 21.76 -10.58 7.79
CA GLN A 117 21.69 -10.37 9.24
C GLN A 117 20.62 -11.23 9.92
N THR A 118 19.47 -11.46 9.28
CA THR A 118 18.34 -12.22 9.84
C THR A 118 18.38 -13.72 9.56
N GLY A 119 19.43 -14.22 8.88
CA GLY A 119 19.62 -15.65 8.63
C GLY A 119 18.61 -16.29 7.66
N GLN A 120 17.72 -15.52 7.03
CA GLN A 120 16.75 -16.05 6.07
C GLN A 120 17.43 -16.39 4.73
N ARG A 121 17.78 -17.65 4.51
CA ARG A 121 18.27 -18.16 3.21
C ARG A 121 17.19 -19.00 2.51
N GLY A 122 16.78 -18.57 1.31
CA GLY A 122 15.94 -19.39 0.42
C GLY A 122 16.74 -20.54 -0.23
N THR A 123 16.07 -21.58 -0.70
CA THR A 123 16.74 -22.71 -1.37
C THR A 123 17.37 -22.30 -2.71
N TRP A 124 18.52 -22.89 -3.06
CA TRP A 124 19.29 -22.54 -4.26
C TRP A 124 18.45 -22.63 -5.55
N GLY A 125 17.77 -23.76 -5.78
CA GLY A 125 16.90 -23.95 -6.95
C GLY A 125 15.69 -23.01 -6.98
N GLY A 126 15.09 -22.71 -5.83
CA GLY A 126 13.99 -21.75 -5.72
C GLY A 126 14.42 -20.31 -5.96
N ASN A 127 15.68 -19.96 -5.66
CA ASN A 127 16.26 -18.66 -5.96
C ASN A 127 16.64 -18.54 -7.44
N PHE A 128 17.15 -19.62 -8.05
CA PHE A 128 17.46 -19.69 -9.49
C PHE A 128 16.20 -19.48 -10.34
N LEU A 129 15.12 -20.24 -10.08
CA LEU A 129 13.87 -20.11 -10.83
C LEU A 129 13.22 -18.72 -10.66
N ARG A 130 13.28 -18.11 -9.46
CA ARG A 130 12.84 -16.72 -9.24
C ARG A 130 13.69 -15.69 -9.99
N LYS A 131 14.99 -15.96 -10.18
CA LYS A 131 15.89 -15.10 -10.96
C LYS A 131 15.57 -15.24 -12.45
N ALA A 132 15.37 -16.46 -12.94
CA ALA A 132 14.98 -16.75 -14.32
C ALA A 132 13.63 -16.11 -14.70
N GLY A 133 12.58 -16.26 -13.89
CA GLY A 133 11.28 -15.61 -14.14
C GLY A 133 11.33 -14.07 -14.10
N ARG A 134 12.19 -13.49 -13.25
CA ARG A 134 12.44 -12.03 -13.25
C ARG A 134 13.16 -11.58 -14.51
N LEU A 135 14.16 -12.32 -14.99
CA LEU A 135 14.87 -11.99 -16.22
C LEU A 135 13.97 -12.12 -17.47
N ALA A 136 13.17 -13.19 -17.54
CA ALA A 136 12.25 -13.44 -18.65
C ALA A 136 11.15 -12.37 -18.82
N SER A 137 10.84 -11.61 -17.76
CA SER A 137 9.88 -10.50 -17.79
C SER A 137 10.53 -9.12 -17.93
N GLY A 138 11.87 -9.02 -17.95
CA GLY A 138 12.58 -7.74 -17.83
C GLY A 138 12.46 -7.10 -16.44
N GLY A 139 12.08 -7.89 -15.43
CA GLY A 139 11.76 -7.44 -14.08
C GLY A 139 10.37 -6.80 -13.97
N ARG A 140 9.88 -6.64 -12.74
CA ARG A 140 8.60 -5.95 -12.48
C ARG A 140 8.64 -4.50 -12.98
N TRP A 141 9.80 -3.85 -12.88
CA TRP A 141 10.00 -2.50 -13.37
C TRP A 141 9.99 -2.41 -14.90
N GLY A 142 10.70 -3.29 -15.61
CA GLY A 142 10.69 -3.28 -17.08
C GLY A 142 9.30 -3.55 -17.68
N ALA A 143 8.53 -4.46 -17.06
CA ALA A 143 7.13 -4.66 -17.41
C ALA A 143 6.27 -3.42 -17.11
N ALA A 144 6.58 -2.71 -16.03
CA ALA A 144 5.88 -1.48 -15.68
C ALA A 144 6.16 -0.34 -16.67
N LEU A 145 7.42 -0.11 -17.03
CA LEU A 145 7.79 0.86 -18.06
C LEU A 145 7.08 0.61 -19.39
N ARG A 146 7.00 -0.65 -19.83
CA ARG A 146 6.26 -0.98 -21.06
C ARG A 146 4.76 -0.70 -20.94
N THR A 147 4.16 -1.01 -19.80
CA THR A 147 2.74 -0.71 -19.54
C THR A 147 2.50 0.79 -19.50
N PHE A 148 3.39 1.55 -18.85
CA PHE A 148 3.33 3.01 -18.82
C PHE A 148 3.49 3.60 -20.20
N SER A 149 4.39 3.08 -21.06
CA SER A 149 4.55 3.59 -22.42
C SER A 149 3.31 3.42 -23.28
N THR A 150 2.48 2.39 -23.04
CA THR A 150 1.31 2.09 -23.87
C THR A 150 -0.02 2.58 -23.29
N ALA A 151 -0.03 3.01 -22.03
CA ALA A 151 -1.19 3.60 -21.40
C ALA A 151 -1.36 5.08 -21.78
N ASP A 152 -2.63 5.51 -21.88
CA ASP A 152 -3.00 6.90 -22.12
C ASP A 152 -2.86 7.72 -20.83
N LEU A 153 -3.10 7.09 -19.66
CA LEU A 153 -2.92 7.68 -18.33
C LEU A 153 -2.19 6.72 -17.39
N ILE A 154 -1.49 7.28 -16.41
CA ILE A 154 -0.84 6.57 -15.32
C ILE A 154 -1.39 7.11 -14.00
N HIS A 155 -2.18 6.30 -13.30
CA HIS A 155 -2.62 6.62 -11.95
C HIS A 155 -1.54 6.21 -10.94
N VAL A 156 -0.95 7.21 -10.30
CA VAL A 156 0.01 7.04 -9.20
C VAL A 156 -0.64 7.35 -7.87
N LEU A 157 -0.05 6.86 -6.78
CA LEU A 157 -0.68 6.95 -5.46
C LEU A 157 -0.29 8.20 -4.67
N ASN A 158 0.81 8.85 -5.04
CA ASN A 158 1.37 9.99 -4.33
C ASN A 158 2.25 10.85 -5.27
N SER A 159 2.63 12.04 -4.79
CA SER A 159 3.44 13.00 -5.55
C SER A 159 4.87 12.54 -5.81
N GLU A 160 5.43 11.65 -4.98
CA GLU A 160 6.78 11.13 -5.18
C GLU A 160 6.85 10.16 -6.37
N GLU A 161 5.83 9.30 -6.51
CA GLU A 161 5.68 8.45 -7.70
C GLU A 161 5.49 9.31 -8.95
N GLN A 162 4.68 10.36 -8.88
CA GLN A 162 4.46 11.29 -9.99
C GLN A 162 5.75 12.01 -10.39
N ALA A 163 6.49 12.56 -9.42
CA ALA A 163 7.75 13.26 -9.64
C ALA A 163 8.76 12.34 -10.32
N VAL A 164 8.95 11.11 -9.82
CA VAL A 164 9.88 10.15 -10.43
C VAL A 164 9.48 9.76 -11.85
N LEU A 165 8.18 9.55 -12.12
CA LEU A 165 7.72 9.30 -13.48
C LEU A 165 7.92 10.50 -14.41
N THR A 166 7.85 11.72 -13.88
CA THR A 166 8.07 12.97 -14.62
C THR A 166 9.56 13.18 -14.90
N ASP A 167 10.34 13.27 -13.84
CA ASP A 167 11.73 13.72 -13.86
C ASP A 167 12.69 12.68 -14.43
N GLU A 168 12.43 11.38 -14.19
CA GLU A 168 13.33 10.30 -14.62
C GLU A 168 12.87 9.57 -15.89
N PHE A 169 11.57 9.61 -16.22
CA PHE A 169 10.99 8.78 -17.29
C PHE A 169 10.15 9.54 -18.32
N GLY A 170 9.93 10.85 -18.15
CA GLY A 170 9.22 11.67 -19.13
C GLY A 170 7.74 11.32 -19.28
N PHE A 171 7.10 10.78 -18.23
CA PHE A 171 5.68 10.45 -18.23
C PHE A 171 4.80 11.49 -17.50
N GLY A 172 5.32 12.69 -17.26
CA GLY A 172 4.63 13.74 -16.48
C GLY A 172 3.25 14.10 -17.02
N ASP A 173 3.12 14.26 -18.34
CA ASP A 173 1.87 14.67 -18.99
C ASP A 173 0.70 13.69 -18.82
N LYS A 174 1.01 12.45 -18.41
CA LYS A 174 0.00 11.40 -18.19
C LYS A 174 0.02 10.81 -16.79
N ALA A 175 0.91 11.24 -15.90
CA ALA A 175 0.96 10.78 -14.53
C ALA A 175 0.01 11.61 -13.65
N VAL A 176 -1.06 11.01 -13.15
CA VAL A 176 -2.09 11.66 -12.33
C VAL A 176 -2.19 10.99 -10.97
N ILE A 177 -2.25 11.78 -9.90
CA ILE A 177 -2.38 11.25 -8.54
C ILE A 177 -3.84 10.84 -8.29
N VAL A 178 -4.05 9.55 -8.04
CA VAL A 178 -5.32 8.99 -7.57
C VAL A 178 -5.03 8.25 -6.26
N PRO A 179 -5.15 8.92 -5.10
CA PRO A 179 -4.79 8.31 -3.83
C PRO A 179 -5.81 7.24 -3.45
N ASN A 180 -5.43 6.31 -2.57
CA ASN A 180 -6.42 5.42 -1.96
C ASN A 180 -7.14 6.15 -0.81
N GLY A 181 -8.23 5.55 -0.31
CA GLY A 181 -8.95 6.11 0.82
C GLY A 181 -9.54 5.05 1.74
N LEU A 182 -10.32 5.51 2.71
CA LEU A 182 -11.16 4.68 3.57
C LEU A 182 -12.63 4.78 3.15
N SER A 183 -13.41 3.75 3.46
CA SER A 183 -14.86 3.81 3.36
C SER A 183 -15.41 4.66 4.51
N GLU A 184 -16.52 5.38 4.27
CA GLU A 184 -17.07 6.31 5.25
C GLU A 184 -17.43 5.63 6.56
N GLY A 185 -18.10 4.47 6.50
CA GLY A 185 -18.46 3.71 7.69
C GLY A 185 -17.25 3.23 8.49
N PHE A 186 -16.17 2.81 7.82
CA PHE A 186 -14.97 2.36 8.50
C PHE A 186 -14.17 3.52 9.11
N SER A 187 -14.07 4.64 8.39
CA SER A 187 -13.46 5.87 8.90
C SER A 187 -14.22 6.41 10.11
N ALA A 188 -15.56 6.43 10.06
CA ALA A 188 -16.41 6.82 11.18
C ALA A 188 -16.23 5.89 12.40
N ALA A 189 -16.15 4.57 12.19
CA ALA A 189 -15.91 3.62 13.26
C ALA A 189 -14.54 3.81 13.94
N LEU A 190 -13.49 4.10 13.16
CA LEU A 190 -12.16 4.42 13.70
C LEU A 190 -12.17 5.73 14.48
N ARG A 191 -12.81 6.78 13.94
CA ARG A 191 -12.93 8.09 14.60
C ARG A 191 -13.70 7.98 15.91
N ALA A 192 -14.75 7.16 15.98
CA ALA A 192 -15.58 6.98 17.16
C ALA A 192 -14.81 6.40 18.36
N THR A 193 -13.69 5.70 18.15
CA THR A 193 -12.84 5.19 19.25
C THR A 193 -11.74 6.16 19.65
N SER A 194 -11.62 7.31 18.98
CA SER A 194 -10.67 8.35 19.33
C SER A 194 -11.16 9.11 20.56
N VAL A 195 -10.59 8.77 21.72
CA VAL A 195 -10.80 9.50 22.97
C VAL A 195 -9.45 10.02 23.47
N PRO A 196 -8.96 11.17 22.93
CA PRO A 196 -7.61 11.66 23.20
C PRO A 196 -7.32 11.86 24.69
N VAL A 197 -8.29 12.37 25.45
CA VAL A 197 -8.15 12.61 26.89
C VAL A 197 -7.83 11.32 27.66
N ILE A 198 -8.45 10.20 27.29
CA ILE A 198 -8.17 8.89 27.91
C ILE A 198 -6.81 8.37 27.45
N ARG A 199 -6.51 8.48 26.16
CA ARG A 199 -5.25 8.00 25.58
C ARG A 199 -4.02 8.79 26.03
N ALA A 200 -4.19 10.04 26.46
CA ALA A 200 -3.10 10.87 26.97
C ALA A 200 -2.37 10.22 28.16
N ALA A 201 -3.02 9.34 28.93
CA ALA A 201 -2.38 8.60 30.03
C ALA A 201 -1.88 7.18 29.63
N SER A 202 -2.15 6.73 28.41
CA SER A 202 -1.78 5.39 27.95
C SER A 202 -0.27 5.27 27.65
N ASN A 203 0.26 4.05 27.78
CA ASN A 203 1.64 3.70 27.43
C ASN A 203 1.71 2.69 26.28
N VAL A 204 0.65 2.58 25.47
CA VAL A 204 0.58 1.63 24.37
C VAL A 204 1.12 2.26 23.09
N VAL A 205 2.14 1.64 22.50
CA VAL A 205 2.61 1.89 21.14
C VAL A 205 2.00 0.84 20.22
N THR A 206 1.40 1.23 19.09
CA THR A 206 0.77 0.29 18.16
C THR A 206 1.42 0.26 16.78
N PHE A 207 1.31 -0.86 16.08
CA PHE A 207 1.69 -1.02 14.69
C PHE A 207 0.60 -1.81 13.96
N VAL A 208 0.18 -1.32 12.80
CA VAL A 208 -0.76 -2.02 11.92
C VAL A 208 -0.05 -2.42 10.63
N GLY A 209 0.16 -3.73 10.45
CA GLY A 209 0.74 -4.27 9.23
C GLY A 209 1.34 -5.66 9.38
N THR A 210 1.76 -6.22 8.24
CA THR A 210 2.39 -7.55 8.20
C THR A 210 3.79 -7.53 8.80
N TRP A 211 4.19 -8.65 9.40
CA TRP A 211 5.53 -8.85 9.92
C TRP A 211 6.49 -9.26 8.81
N GLY A 212 7.42 -8.37 8.45
CA GLY A 212 8.40 -8.62 7.40
C GLY A 212 9.51 -7.58 7.35
N LEU A 213 10.61 -7.89 6.65
CA LEU A 213 11.79 -7.02 6.55
C LEU A 213 11.47 -5.60 6.07
N ARG A 214 10.58 -5.48 5.08
CA ARG A 214 10.13 -4.17 4.56
C ARG A 214 9.42 -3.32 5.63
N LYS A 215 8.84 -3.95 6.64
CA LYS A 215 8.02 -3.36 7.70
C LYS A 215 8.82 -3.19 9.01
N GLY A 216 10.14 -3.18 8.95
CA GLY A 216 11.00 -2.92 10.10
C GLY A 216 11.18 -4.11 11.05
N GLN A 217 10.90 -5.34 10.58
CA GLN A 217 11.00 -6.55 11.40
C GLN A 217 12.38 -6.69 12.11
N ALA A 218 13.46 -6.29 11.44
CA ALA A 218 14.81 -6.46 11.99
C ALA A 218 15.11 -5.42 13.09
N GLU A 219 14.40 -4.30 13.07
CA GLU A 219 14.60 -3.13 13.90
C GLU A 219 13.72 -3.15 15.16
N PHE A 220 12.54 -3.78 15.08
CA PHE A 220 11.58 -3.88 16.19
C PHE A 220 12.19 -4.36 17.52
N PRO A 221 13.03 -5.41 17.58
CA PRO A 221 13.60 -5.86 18.85
C PRO A 221 14.44 -4.78 19.54
N SER A 222 15.33 -4.12 18.78
CA SER A 222 16.16 -3.03 19.30
C SER A 222 15.31 -1.82 19.69
N LEU A 223 14.28 -1.50 18.90
CA LEU A 223 13.34 -0.42 19.18
C LEU A 223 12.59 -0.63 20.50
N VAL A 224 12.00 -1.81 20.70
CA VAL A 224 11.29 -2.16 21.93
C VAL A 224 12.22 -2.05 23.14
N ARG A 225 13.41 -2.66 23.06
CA ARG A 225 14.42 -2.59 24.13
C ARG A 225 14.79 -1.15 24.47
N ARG A 226 15.00 -0.31 23.46
CA ARG A 226 15.42 1.09 23.63
C ARG A 226 14.37 1.95 24.32
N VAL A 227 13.11 1.81 23.90
CA VAL A 227 11.97 2.53 24.50
C VAL A 227 11.74 2.04 25.92
N ARG A 228 11.73 0.72 26.15
CA ARG A 228 11.46 0.14 27.48
C ARG A 228 12.56 0.42 28.51
N ARG A 229 13.80 0.59 28.08
CA ARG A 229 14.88 1.03 28.98
C ARG A 229 14.59 2.39 29.60
N THR A 230 13.91 3.28 28.87
CA THR A 230 13.54 4.61 29.35
C THR A 230 12.17 4.62 30.04
N ASN A 231 11.18 3.90 29.48
CA ASN A 231 9.85 3.75 30.08
C ASN A 231 9.44 2.26 30.12
N PRO A 232 9.69 1.56 31.25
CA PRO A 232 9.40 0.13 31.37
C PRO A 232 7.92 -0.24 31.26
N LYS A 233 7.01 0.73 31.43
CA LYS A 233 5.55 0.55 31.36
C LYS A 233 5.01 0.48 29.93
N VAL A 234 5.84 0.79 28.92
CA VAL A 234 5.41 0.77 27.52
C VAL A 234 5.15 -0.66 27.04
N SER A 235 4.00 -0.86 26.41
CA SER A 235 3.67 -2.07 25.65
C SER A 235 3.59 -1.77 24.15
N PHE A 236 3.92 -2.76 23.33
CA PHE A 236 3.87 -2.70 21.88
C PHE A 236 2.79 -3.66 21.37
N HIS A 237 1.76 -3.12 20.72
CA HIS A 237 0.67 -3.87 20.14
C HIS A 237 0.91 -4.01 18.62
N LEU A 238 1.29 -5.21 18.19
CA LEU A 238 1.57 -5.52 16.78
C LEU A 238 0.34 -6.20 16.17
N LEU A 239 -0.39 -5.45 15.35
CA LEU A 239 -1.69 -5.83 14.81
C LEU A 239 -1.56 -6.21 13.33
N GLY A 240 -2.17 -7.33 12.93
CA GLY A 240 -2.24 -7.77 11.54
C GLY A 240 -0.92 -8.34 11.02
N THR A 241 -0.11 -8.92 11.91
CA THR A 241 1.26 -9.39 11.58
C THR A 241 1.27 -10.48 10.51
N GLY A 242 0.16 -11.18 10.28
CA GLY A 242 0.02 -12.20 9.24
C GLY A 242 0.85 -13.46 9.49
N VAL A 243 1.51 -13.56 10.64
CA VAL A 243 2.28 -14.73 11.10
C VAL A 243 1.98 -15.00 12.56
N SER A 244 2.23 -16.22 13.03
CA SER A 244 1.93 -16.60 14.42
C SER A 244 2.62 -15.70 15.44
N GLU A 245 1.98 -15.50 16.59
CA GLU A 245 2.55 -14.78 17.73
C GLU A 245 3.93 -15.31 18.12
N GLY A 246 4.10 -16.64 18.16
CA GLY A 246 5.38 -17.26 18.47
C GLY A 246 6.50 -16.86 17.50
N ARG A 247 6.19 -16.71 16.20
CA ARG A 247 7.18 -16.27 15.19
C ARG A 247 7.55 -14.80 15.33
N VAL A 248 6.64 -13.96 15.77
CA VAL A 248 6.93 -12.55 16.07
C VAL A 248 7.76 -12.46 17.35
N LYS A 249 7.28 -13.07 18.44
CA LYS A 249 7.93 -13.07 19.76
C LYS A 249 9.31 -13.71 19.77
N SER A 250 9.61 -14.66 18.88
CA SER A 250 10.94 -15.25 18.76
C SER A 250 12.02 -14.25 18.33
N ALA A 251 11.64 -13.11 17.74
CA ALA A 251 12.58 -12.05 17.38
C ALA A 251 13.01 -11.18 18.59
N PHE A 252 12.31 -11.26 19.72
CA PHE A 252 12.55 -10.45 20.90
C PHE A 252 13.24 -11.25 22.01
N ASP A 253 14.06 -10.56 22.79
CA ASP A 253 14.67 -11.13 24.00
C ASP A 253 13.60 -11.57 25.00
N PRO A 254 13.83 -12.63 25.80
CA PRO A 254 12.86 -13.13 26.76
C PRO A 254 12.28 -12.05 27.70
N CYS A 255 13.10 -11.07 28.13
CA CYS A 255 12.68 -9.98 29.02
C CYS A 255 11.75 -8.95 28.36
N ASP A 256 11.74 -8.87 27.03
CA ASP A 256 10.92 -7.92 26.26
C ASP A 256 9.64 -8.54 25.71
N ARG A 257 9.56 -9.87 25.61
CA ARG A 257 8.39 -10.57 25.06
C ARG A 257 7.08 -10.26 25.79
N ALA A 258 7.14 -10.01 27.09
CA ALA A 258 5.96 -9.69 27.90
C ALA A 258 5.34 -8.33 27.52
N ALA A 259 6.15 -7.42 26.99
CA ALA A 259 5.69 -6.10 26.56
C ALA A 259 5.17 -6.09 25.11
N VAL A 260 5.28 -7.19 24.37
CA VAL A 260 4.82 -7.28 22.98
C VAL A 260 3.53 -8.10 22.90
N VAL A 261 2.42 -7.43 22.60
CA VAL A 261 1.13 -8.06 22.32
C VAL A 261 1.01 -8.24 20.81
N VAL A 262 0.70 -9.47 20.37
CA VAL A 262 0.60 -9.77 18.94
C VAL A 262 -0.83 -10.19 18.62
N ARG A 263 -1.41 -9.57 17.59
CA ARG A 263 -2.67 -10.00 16.98
C ARG A 263 -2.39 -10.35 15.52
N PRO A 264 -2.14 -11.64 15.19
CA PRO A 264 -1.81 -12.05 13.84
C PRO A 264 -2.84 -11.66 12.78
N PHE A 265 -4.12 -11.81 13.14
CA PHE A 265 -5.26 -11.54 12.29
C PHE A 265 -6.36 -10.88 13.12
N TYR A 266 -7.13 -10.02 12.48
CA TYR A 266 -8.34 -9.40 13.03
C TYR A 266 -9.29 -9.10 11.86
N SER A 267 -10.60 -9.02 12.14
CA SER A 267 -11.57 -8.52 11.17
C SER A 267 -11.58 -6.98 11.19
N PRO A 268 -11.89 -6.29 10.08
CA PRO A 268 -11.90 -4.83 10.02
C PRO A 268 -12.69 -4.16 11.17
N GLU A 269 -13.79 -4.78 11.60
CA GLU A 269 -14.67 -4.29 12.67
C GLU A 269 -14.00 -4.32 14.06
N GLN A 270 -12.98 -5.16 14.25
CA GLN A 270 -12.22 -5.24 15.50
C GLN A 270 -11.15 -4.15 15.61
N LEU A 271 -10.67 -3.60 14.49
CA LEU A 271 -9.55 -2.66 14.49
C LEU A 271 -9.82 -1.40 15.35
N PRO A 272 -11.00 -0.74 15.28
CA PRO A 272 -11.27 0.41 16.13
C PRO A 272 -11.08 0.15 17.62
N ALA A 273 -11.53 -1.02 18.11
CA ALA A 273 -11.36 -1.41 19.50
C ALA A 273 -9.91 -1.74 19.84
N LEU A 274 -9.18 -2.40 18.94
CA LEU A 274 -7.76 -2.70 19.12
C LEU A 274 -6.87 -1.45 19.18
N LEU A 275 -7.30 -0.37 18.52
CA LEU A 275 -6.61 0.93 18.54
C LEU A 275 -7.07 1.85 19.68
N ALA A 276 -8.16 1.51 20.38
CA ALA A 276 -8.78 2.38 21.38
C ALA A 276 -7.83 2.81 22.51
N GLU A 277 -6.93 1.91 22.92
CA GLU A 277 -5.98 2.16 24.01
C GLU A 277 -4.61 2.66 23.54
N ALA A 278 -4.33 2.69 22.23
CA ALA A 278 -3.05 3.13 21.70
C ALA A 278 -2.85 4.64 21.95
N LYS A 279 -1.67 5.04 22.42
CA LYS A 279 -1.29 6.47 22.54
C LYS A 279 -0.59 6.96 21.28
N VAL A 280 0.34 6.17 20.75
CA VAL A 280 1.10 6.52 19.55
C VAL A 280 1.27 5.30 18.67
N ALA A 281 1.32 5.50 17.36
CA ALA A 281 1.62 4.46 16.40
C ALA A 281 3.07 4.55 15.94
N VAL A 282 3.65 3.40 15.58
CA VAL A 282 4.94 3.31 14.91
C VAL A 282 4.78 2.65 13.56
N PHE A 283 5.43 3.18 12.52
CA PHE A 283 5.41 2.62 11.18
C PHE A 283 6.80 2.64 10.52
N PRO A 284 7.68 1.68 10.87
CA PRO A 284 9.07 1.64 10.41
C PRO A 284 9.17 0.92 9.06
N SER A 285 8.45 1.41 8.03
CA SER A 285 8.51 0.80 6.71
C SER A 285 9.54 1.45 5.81
N TYR A 286 10.32 0.63 5.12
CA TYR A 286 11.34 1.06 4.16
C TYR A 286 10.76 1.64 2.86
N VAL A 287 9.59 1.17 2.43
CA VAL A 287 8.97 1.58 1.16
C VAL A 287 7.50 1.17 1.12
N GLU A 288 6.66 2.10 0.69
CA GLU A 288 5.22 1.91 0.47
C GLU A 288 4.76 2.64 -0.80
N GLY A 289 3.67 2.14 -1.40
CA GLY A 289 2.91 2.94 -2.37
C GLY A 289 1.96 3.88 -1.64
N PHE A 290 1.06 3.29 -0.85
CA PHE A 290 0.08 4.03 -0.05
C PHE A 290 -0.29 3.20 1.18
N PRO A 291 0.31 3.45 2.35
CA PRO A 291 0.17 2.56 3.49
C PRO A 291 -1.17 2.72 4.19
N LEU A 292 -2.14 1.88 3.83
CA LEU A 292 -3.47 1.87 4.46
C LEU A 292 -3.41 1.73 5.99
N GLY A 293 -2.45 0.98 6.54
CA GLY A 293 -2.27 0.89 8.00
C GLY A 293 -1.94 2.23 8.66
N VAL A 294 -1.16 3.10 8.00
CA VAL A 294 -0.91 4.47 8.48
C VAL A 294 -2.20 5.28 8.44
N LEU A 295 -2.92 5.22 7.32
CA LEU A 295 -4.20 5.92 7.16
C LEU A 295 -5.25 5.45 8.19
N GLU A 296 -5.33 4.15 8.46
CA GLU A 296 -6.22 3.55 9.47
C GLU A 296 -5.87 4.03 10.89
N MET A 297 -4.58 4.09 11.24
CA MET A 297 -4.13 4.61 12.55
C MET A 297 -4.40 6.13 12.68
N MET A 298 -4.15 6.92 11.63
CA MET A 298 -4.46 8.35 11.60
C MET A 298 -5.97 8.60 11.69
N ALA A 299 -6.80 7.80 11.00
CA ALA A 299 -8.26 7.87 11.08
C ALA A 299 -8.81 7.49 12.47
N ALA A 300 -8.04 6.75 13.27
CA ALA A 300 -8.31 6.53 14.69
C ALA A 300 -7.82 7.70 15.58
N GLY A 301 -7.24 8.75 14.99
CA GLY A 301 -6.66 9.90 15.67
C GLY A 301 -5.32 9.62 16.34
N LEU A 302 -4.56 8.61 15.89
CA LEU A 302 -3.24 8.33 16.44
C LEU A 302 -2.15 9.11 15.69
N PRO A 303 -1.25 9.81 16.39
CA PRO A 303 0.00 10.24 15.78
C PRO A 303 0.82 9.01 15.38
N VAL A 304 1.39 9.03 14.17
CA VAL A 304 2.16 7.90 13.61
C VAL A 304 3.61 8.30 13.45
N VAL A 305 4.48 7.88 14.36
CA VAL A 305 5.94 7.99 14.17
C VAL A 305 6.35 7.02 13.08
N ALA A 306 6.84 7.52 11.96
CA ALA A 306 7.12 6.71 10.79
C ALA A 306 8.47 7.03 10.19
N TRP A 307 9.02 6.09 9.44
CA TRP A 307 10.21 6.37 8.66
C TRP A 307 9.88 7.28 7.47
N ASP A 308 10.81 8.18 7.15
CA ASP A 308 10.74 9.08 6.00
C ASP A 308 11.01 8.33 4.69
N ALA A 309 10.06 7.47 4.34
CA ALA A 309 10.07 6.59 3.20
C ALA A 309 9.00 6.98 2.17
N PRO A 310 9.16 6.59 0.89
CA PRO A 310 8.17 6.84 -0.14
C PRO A 310 6.77 6.33 0.24
N GLY A 311 5.76 7.13 -0.09
CA GLY A 311 4.35 6.86 0.20
C GLY A 311 3.94 7.12 1.65
N VAL A 312 4.78 6.74 2.63
CA VAL A 312 4.57 7.03 4.07
C VAL A 312 4.63 8.54 4.32
N ARG A 313 5.67 9.19 3.78
CA ARG A 313 5.93 10.63 3.89
C ARG A 313 4.72 11.46 3.49
N THR A 314 4.03 11.08 2.41
CA THR A 314 2.85 11.80 1.89
C THR A 314 1.74 11.90 2.94
N LEU A 315 1.48 10.84 3.69
CA LEU A 315 0.40 10.83 4.70
C LEU A 315 0.83 11.52 6.00
N VAL A 316 2.04 11.21 6.49
CA VAL A 316 2.46 11.62 7.84
C VAL A 316 2.89 13.09 7.89
N ARG A 317 3.47 13.61 6.80
CA ARG A 317 3.93 15.01 6.73
C ARG A 317 2.78 16.01 6.88
N GLU A 318 1.58 15.67 6.43
CA GLU A 318 0.37 16.50 6.56
C GLU A 318 -0.07 16.69 8.01
N VAL A 319 0.30 15.76 8.91
CA VAL A 319 -0.01 15.86 10.34
C VAL A 319 1.05 16.69 11.06
N ASN A 320 2.31 16.23 11.03
CA ASN A 320 3.45 16.90 11.65
C ASN A 320 4.75 16.32 11.07
N PRO A 321 5.61 17.12 10.41
CA PRO A 321 6.90 16.65 9.89
C PRO A 321 7.81 15.99 10.93
N ALA A 322 7.71 16.36 12.22
CA ALA A 322 8.50 15.76 13.30
C ALA A 322 8.13 14.30 13.61
N LEU A 323 7.01 13.80 13.07
CA LEU A 323 6.66 12.37 13.12
C LEU A 323 7.47 11.53 12.12
N LEU A 324 8.16 12.16 11.17
CA LEU A 324 9.02 11.49 10.20
C LEU A 324 10.46 11.44 10.70
N VAL A 325 11.00 10.23 10.83
CA VAL A 325 12.39 9.98 11.25
C VAL A 325 13.18 9.28 10.13
N PRO A 326 14.52 9.36 10.11
CA PRO A 326 15.31 8.70 9.08
C PRO A 326 15.05 7.19 9.01
N VAL A 327 15.02 6.66 7.78
CA VAL A 327 14.80 5.24 7.50
C VAL A 327 15.88 4.38 8.17
N GLY A 328 15.48 3.38 8.95
CA GLY A 328 16.40 2.47 9.65
C GLY A 328 16.97 3.00 10.96
N ASP A 329 16.67 4.25 11.34
CA ASP A 329 17.21 4.87 12.54
C ASP A 329 16.36 4.50 13.77
N VAL A 330 16.79 3.44 14.47
CA VAL A 330 16.12 2.95 15.68
C VAL A 330 16.19 3.94 16.83
N ASP A 331 17.30 4.66 16.98
CA ASP A 331 17.47 5.62 18.08
C ASP A 331 16.58 6.84 17.88
N ALA A 332 16.52 7.40 16.65
CA ALA A 332 15.60 8.48 16.32
C ALA A 332 14.14 8.03 16.46
N THR A 333 13.80 6.81 16.01
CA THR A 333 12.44 6.26 16.17
C THR A 333 12.08 6.14 17.65
N ALA A 334 12.97 5.61 18.49
CA ALA A 334 12.73 5.46 19.92
C ALA A 334 12.59 6.82 20.63
N ALA A 335 13.45 7.78 20.30
CA ALA A 335 13.40 9.13 20.84
C ALA A 335 12.09 9.84 20.48
N ALA A 336 11.65 9.75 19.22
CA ALA A 336 10.38 10.29 18.77
C ALA A 336 9.21 9.64 19.52
N LEU A 337 9.16 8.31 19.61
CA LEU A 337 8.11 7.61 20.37
C LEU A 337 8.06 8.06 21.82
N LEU A 338 9.19 8.16 22.50
CA LEU A 338 9.26 8.63 23.89
C LEU A 338 8.81 10.09 24.01
N ASN A 339 9.13 10.96 23.06
CA ASN A 339 8.64 12.34 23.04
C ASN A 339 7.10 12.38 22.93
N PHE A 340 6.53 11.68 21.96
CA PHE A 340 5.07 11.64 21.76
C PHE A 340 4.31 10.93 22.89
N LEU A 341 4.92 9.93 23.52
CA LEU A 341 4.40 9.28 24.73
C LEU A 341 4.38 10.22 25.95
N ASN A 342 5.20 11.27 25.97
CA ASN A 342 5.30 12.22 27.08
C ASN A 342 4.74 13.61 26.74
N LEU A 343 4.06 13.78 25.59
CA LEU A 343 3.42 15.04 25.24
C LEU A 343 2.43 15.48 26.33
N PRO A 344 2.39 16.79 26.66
CA PRO A 344 1.32 17.38 27.44
C PRO A 344 -0.06 17.05 26.84
N ALA A 345 -1.08 16.96 27.69
CA ALA A 345 -2.41 16.51 27.27
C ALA A 345 -3.01 17.38 26.15
N ASP A 346 -2.86 18.70 26.23
CA ASP A 346 -3.41 19.63 25.24
C ASP A 346 -2.70 19.53 23.88
N ASP A 347 -1.36 19.40 23.88
CA ASP A 347 -0.56 19.18 22.67
C ASP A 347 -0.92 17.84 22.02
N TYR A 348 -1.11 16.80 22.85
CA TYR A 348 -1.53 15.49 22.39
C TYR A 348 -2.92 15.51 21.76
N VAL A 349 -3.90 16.17 22.37
CA VAL A 349 -5.26 16.35 21.83
C VAL A 349 -5.20 17.05 20.47
N SER A 350 -4.41 18.12 20.36
CA SER A 350 -4.23 18.87 19.11
C SER A 350 -3.63 18.00 18.00
N LEU A 351 -2.64 17.17 18.34
CA LEU A 351 -2.01 16.25 17.40
C LEU A 351 -2.95 15.12 16.96
N CYS A 352 -3.82 14.62 17.86
CA CYS A 352 -4.88 13.68 17.51
C CYS A 352 -5.88 14.30 16.52
N ALA A 353 -6.28 15.55 16.72
CA ALA A 353 -7.17 16.27 15.81
C ALA A 353 -6.54 16.44 14.41
N ALA A 354 -5.28 16.87 14.35
CA ALA A 354 -4.54 16.95 13.08
C ALA A 354 -4.45 15.59 12.36
N SER A 355 -4.28 14.49 13.11
CA SER A 355 -4.28 13.14 12.54
C SER A 355 -5.63 12.77 11.93
N LEU A 356 -6.74 13.09 12.62
CA LEU A 356 -8.10 12.85 12.13
C LEU A 356 -8.40 13.67 10.87
N ASP A 357 -8.01 14.94 10.85
CA ASP A 357 -8.28 15.86 9.74
C ASP A 357 -7.51 15.43 8.48
N ALA A 358 -6.21 15.12 8.62
CA ALA A 358 -5.41 14.61 7.51
C ALA A 358 -6.01 13.31 6.92
N ALA A 359 -6.35 12.34 7.78
CA ALA A 359 -6.98 11.10 7.35
C ALA A 359 -8.36 11.29 6.71
N GLY A 360 -9.15 12.25 7.21
CA GLY A 360 -10.47 12.58 6.69
C GLY A 360 -10.47 13.04 5.23
N SER A 361 -9.33 13.53 4.74
CA SER A 361 -9.18 13.93 3.34
C SER A 361 -9.04 12.74 2.36
N TYR A 362 -8.74 11.54 2.85
CA TYR A 362 -8.51 10.33 2.03
C TYR A 362 -9.73 9.41 2.04
N THR A 363 -10.72 9.76 1.21
CA THR A 363 -11.95 8.97 1.04
C THR A 363 -12.01 8.31 -0.31
N TRP A 364 -12.68 7.16 -0.39
CA TRP A 364 -12.93 6.54 -1.70
C TRP A 364 -13.78 7.42 -2.64
N ARG A 365 -14.62 8.31 -2.09
CA ARG A 365 -15.35 9.32 -2.88
C ARG A 365 -14.37 10.24 -3.59
N ARG A 366 -13.36 10.77 -2.87
CA ARG A 366 -12.30 11.59 -3.46
C ARG A 366 -11.50 10.79 -4.49
N SER A 367 -11.12 9.55 -4.18
CA SER A 367 -10.41 8.69 -5.14
C SER A 367 -11.19 8.48 -6.44
N ALA A 368 -12.50 8.23 -6.35
CA ALA A 368 -13.36 8.08 -7.52
C ALA A 368 -13.50 9.40 -8.31
N ALA A 369 -13.63 10.54 -7.63
CA ALA A 369 -13.64 11.85 -8.28
C ALA A 369 -12.32 12.13 -9.01
N CYS A 370 -11.17 11.93 -8.37
CA CYS A 370 -9.85 12.06 -9.01
C CYS A 370 -9.72 11.12 -10.22
N PHE A 371 -10.19 9.88 -10.11
CA PHE A 371 -10.21 8.93 -11.22
C PHE A 371 -11.05 9.46 -12.38
N LEU A 372 -12.29 9.91 -12.16
CA LEU A 372 -13.16 10.37 -13.23
C LEU A 372 -12.66 11.67 -13.87
N ASN A 373 -12.21 12.63 -13.05
CA ASN A 373 -11.65 13.90 -13.54
C ASN A 373 -10.39 13.68 -14.39
N SER A 374 -9.59 12.65 -14.09
CA SER A 374 -8.42 12.32 -14.92
C SER A 374 -8.79 11.85 -16.33
N LEU A 375 -9.98 11.28 -16.52
CA LEU A 375 -10.45 10.77 -17.81
C LEU A 375 -11.10 11.85 -18.67
N GLU A 376 -11.66 12.89 -18.06
CA GLU A 376 -12.44 13.93 -18.73
C GLU A 376 -11.73 14.52 -19.97
N PRO A 377 -10.43 14.91 -19.91
CA PRO A 377 -9.75 15.48 -21.08
C PRO A 377 -9.65 14.52 -22.27
N LEU A 378 -9.64 13.21 -22.02
CA LEU A 378 -9.55 12.17 -23.06
C LEU A 378 -10.91 11.78 -23.63
N LEU A 379 -11.98 12.01 -22.87
CA LEU A 379 -13.35 11.77 -23.29
C LEU A 379 -13.91 12.94 -24.12
N THR A 380 -13.45 14.17 -23.89
CA THR A 380 -13.88 15.38 -24.60
C THR A 380 -13.13 15.64 -25.90
N GLN A 381 -12.00 14.97 -26.14
CA GLN A 381 -11.33 15.03 -27.44
C GLN A 381 -12.18 14.31 -28.48
N GLU A 382 -12.51 15.00 -29.57
CA GLU A 382 -13.13 14.33 -30.72
C GLU A 382 -12.25 13.15 -31.12
N PRO A 383 -12.83 11.96 -31.27
CA PRO A 383 -12.05 10.80 -31.61
C PRO A 383 -11.39 11.02 -32.98
N PRO A 384 -10.14 10.56 -33.18
CA PRO A 384 -9.57 10.55 -34.53
C PRO A 384 -10.54 9.82 -35.46
N VAL A 385 -10.85 10.45 -36.59
CA VAL A 385 -11.89 10.09 -37.57
C VAL A 385 -12.13 8.58 -37.60
N GLY A 386 -13.25 8.13 -37.01
CA GLY A 386 -13.61 6.70 -36.96
C GLY A 386 -14.39 6.22 -35.74
N ARG A 387 -14.33 6.90 -34.58
CA ARG A 387 -15.16 6.50 -33.43
C ARG A 387 -16.55 7.15 -33.48
N ARG A 388 -17.56 6.45 -33.98
CA ARG A 388 -18.97 6.77 -33.71
C ARG A 388 -19.48 5.86 -32.60
N GLY A 389 -19.95 6.47 -31.51
CA GLY A 389 -20.78 5.79 -30.52
C GLY A 389 -20.81 6.55 -29.20
N ARG A 390 -22.00 7.08 -28.83
CA ARG A 390 -22.29 7.47 -27.44
C ARG A 390 -22.09 6.25 -26.54
N ILE A 391 -21.29 6.44 -25.50
CA ILE A 391 -20.95 5.44 -24.49
C ILE A 391 -22.12 5.26 -23.50
N ARG A 392 -22.34 4.03 -23.00
CA ARG A 392 -23.40 3.61 -22.07
C ARG A 392 -22.84 2.94 -20.81
#